data_AF-A0AA38JN77-F1
#
_entry.id   AF-A0AA38JN77-F1
#
_cell.length_a   1.000
_cell.length_b   1.000
_cell.length_c   1.000
_cell.angle_alpha   90.00
_cell.angle_beta   90.00
_cell.angle_gamma   90.00
#
_symmetry.space_group_name_H-M   'P 1'
#
loop_
_entity.id
_entity.type
_entity.pdbx_description
1 polymer ?
#
loop_
_entity_poly.entity_id
_entity_poly.type
_entity_poly.pdbx_seq_one_letter_code
_entity_poly.pdbx_strand_id
1 'polypeptide(L)' 'MNIQEHVWAELEAIARQYEPAPHTEDEMWEVLQWAWSEISMEFIANLYASLPRRINALIKAKGWNTKY' A
#
# COMPACT_ATOMS: atom_id res chain seq x y z
N MET A 1 11.91 -3.08 4.89
CA MET A 1 11.07 -1.96 5.37
C MET A 1 10.95 -0.90 4.28
N ASN A 2 9.97 -1.07 3.39
CA ASN A 2 9.61 -0.05 2.40
C ASN A 2 8.11 0.23 2.55
N ILE A 3 7.76 1.48 2.88
CA ILE A 3 6.35 1.85 3.07
C ILE A 3 5.58 1.86 1.75
N GLN A 4 6.26 2.01 0.62
CA GLN A 4 5.62 1.99 -0.69
C GLN A 4 4.97 0.63 -0.99
N GLU A 5 5.54 -0.48 -0.52
CA GLU A 5 4.94 -1.82 -0.67
C GLU A 5 3.57 -1.92 -0.02
N HIS A 6 3.35 -1.20 1.09
CA HIS A 6 2.04 -1.15 1.73
C HIS A 6 1.03 -0.35 0.91
N VAL A 7 1.47 0.69 0.21
CA VAL A 7 0.60 1.47 -0.69
C VAL A 7 0.23 0.65 -1.92
N TRP A 8 1.18 -0.11 -2.49
CA TRP A 8 0.88 -1.03 -3.58
C TRP A 8 -0.10 -2.13 -3.19
N ALA A 9 0.06 -2.73 -2.00
CA ALA A 9 -0.86 -3.73 -1.50
C ALA A 9 -2.29 -3.18 -1.30
N GLU A 10 -2.41 -1.95 -0.79
CA GLU A 10 -3.71 -1.28 -0.65
C GLU A 10 -4.34 -0.98 -2.01
N LEU A 11 -3.56 -0.45 -2.96
CA LEU A 11 -4.00 -0.20 -4.33
C LEU A 11 -4.54 -1.47 -4.98
N GLU A 12 -3.82 -2.58 -4.88
CA GLU A 12 -4.25 -3.87 -5.41
C GLU A 12 -5.53 -4.37 -4.72
N ALA A 13 -5.63 -4.23 -3.40
CA ALA A 13 -6.82 -4.63 -2.65
C ALA A 13 -8.07 -3.84 -3.05
N ILE A 14 -7.93 -2.55 -3.35
CA ILE A 14 -9.02 -1.70 -3.84
C ILE A 14 -9.35 -2.04 -5.30
N ALA A 15 -8.35 -2.13 -6.17
CA ALA A 15 -8.54 -2.45 -7.59
C ALA A 15 -9.27 -3.78 -7.80
N ARG A 16 -8.98 -4.79 -6.96
CA ARG A 16 -9.65 -6.10 -7.01
C ARG A 16 -11.13 -6.08 -6.61
N GLN A 17 -11.62 -4.99 -6.01
CA GLN A 17 -13.04 -4.81 -5.68
C GLN A 17 -13.83 -4.17 -6.83
N TYR A 18 -13.14 -3.69 -7.88
CA TYR A 18 -13.78 -3.06 -9.02
C TYR A 18 -14.53 -4.10 -9.86
N GLU A 19 -15.80 -3.83 -10.15
CA GLU A 19 -16.67 -4.69 -10.94
C GLU A 19 -17.36 -3.88 -12.05
N PRO A 20 -17.40 -4.38 -13.30
CA PRO A 20 -16.82 -5.65 -13.75
C PRO A 20 -15.29 -5.62 -13.81
N ALA A 21 -14.66 -6.78 -13.68
CA ALA A 21 -13.21 -6.91 -13.82
C ALA A 21 -12.73 -6.37 -15.20
N PRO A 22 -11.61 -5.62 -15.25
CA PRO A 22 -11.07 -5.10 -16.51
C PRO A 22 -10.57 -6.24 -17.41
N HIS A 23 -10.81 -6.12 -18.71
CA HIS A 23 -10.43 -7.12 -19.71
C HIS A 23 -9.38 -6.62 -20.71
N THR A 24 -9.09 -5.31 -20.69
CA THR A 24 -8.06 -4.65 -21.50
C THR A 24 -7.04 -3.90 -20.64
N GLU A 25 -5.89 -3.55 -21.22
CA GLU A 25 -4.87 -2.74 -20.53
C GLU A 25 -5.38 -1.33 -20.21
N ASP A 26 -6.17 -0.73 -21.11
CA ASP A 26 -6.75 0.60 -20.90
C ASP A 26 -7.76 0.60 -19.74
N GLU A 27 -8.66 -0.38 -19.70
CA GLU A 27 -9.60 -0.56 -18.58
C GLU A 27 -8.84 -0.81 -17.27
N MET A 28 -7.78 -1.62 -17.28
CA MET A 28 -6.94 -1.84 -16.10
C MET A 28 -6.29 -0.54 -15.64
N TRP A 29 -5.82 0.30 -16.57
CA TRP A 29 -5.23 1.59 -16.25
C TRP A 29 -6.26 2.56 -15.62
N GLU A 30 -7.50 2.56 -16.10
CA GLU A 30 -8.60 3.32 -15.49
C GLU A 30 -8.92 2.83 -14.07
N VAL A 31 -8.98 1.51 -13.88
CA VAL A 31 -9.21 0.89 -12.55
C VAL A 31 -8.10 1.25 -11.58
N LEU A 32 -6.83 1.24 -12.01
CA LEU A 32 -5.70 1.62 -11.15
C LEU A 32 -5.74 3.11 -10.77
N GLN A 33 -6.12 4.00 -11.70
CA GLN A 33 -6.29 5.43 -11.38
C GLN A 33 -7.44 5.66 -10.40
N TRP A 34 -8.57 4.98 -10.60
CA TRP A 34 -9.69 5.02 -9.66
C TRP A 34 -9.26 4.50 -8.28
N ALA A 35 -8.65 3.32 -8.22
CA ALA A 35 -8.20 2.71 -6.97
C ALA A 35 -7.21 3.62 -6.24
N TRP A 36 -6.31 4.29 -6.97
CA TRP A 36 -5.39 5.27 -6.40
C TRP A 36 -6.11 6.45 -5.75
N SER A 37 -7.17 6.94 -6.38
CA SER A 37 -7.98 8.04 -5.83
C SER A 37 -8.80 7.66 -4.59
N GLU A 38 -9.11 6.37 -4.42
CA GLU A 38 -9.83 5.84 -3.27
C GLU A 38 -8.93 5.57 -2.06
N ILE A 39 -7.59 5.54 -2.23
CA ILE A 39 -6.68 5.38 -1.10
C ILE A 39 -6.84 6.56 -0.14
N SER A 40 -7.33 6.27 1.07
CA SER A 40 -7.61 7.31 2.05
C SER A 40 -6.32 8.01 2.52
N MET A 41 -6.40 9.33 2.68
CA MET A 41 -5.30 10.10 3.29
C MET A 41 -5.03 9.67 4.75
N GLU A 42 -6.05 9.15 5.44
CA GLU A 42 -5.88 8.58 6.79
C GLU A 42 -4.99 7.33 6.76
N PHE A 43 -5.18 6.42 5.80
CA PHE A 43 -4.30 5.26 5.60
C PHE A 43 -2.84 5.70 5.41
N ILE A 44 -2.60 6.69 4.54
CA ILE A 44 -1.27 7.24 4.30
C ILE A 44 -0.69 7.86 5.58
N ALA A 45 -1.46 8.69 6.28
CA ALA A 45 -1.01 9.31 7.53
C ALA A 45 -0.63 8.27 8.59
N ASN A 46 -1.44 7.22 8.75
CA ASN A 46 -1.18 6.12 9.67
C ASN A 46 0.08 5.32 9.27
N LEU A 47 0.31 5.14 7.97
CA LEU A 47 1.52 4.48 7.46
C LEU A 47 2.78 5.27 7.83
N TYR A 48 2.79 6.59 7.62
CA TYR A 48 3.89 7.46 8.05
C TYR A 48 4.06 7.49 9.58
N ALA A 49 2.96 7.60 10.33
CA ALA A 49 2.99 7.56 11.80
C ALA A 49 3.56 6.24 12.35
N SER A 50 3.50 5.15 11.57
CA SER A 50 4.07 3.86 11.94
C SER A 50 5.61 3.78 11.81
N LEU A 51 6.24 4.70 11.06
CA LEU A 51 7.68 4.66 10.75
C LEU A 51 8.58 4.59 12.00
N PRO A 52 8.40 5.42 13.05
CA PRO A 52 9.25 5.34 14.24
C PRO A 52 9.22 3.97 14.90
N ARG A 53 8.05 3.32 14.94
CA ARG A 53 7.88 1.98 15.50
C ARG A 53 8.61 0.92 14.66
N ARG A 54 8.56 1.04 13.33
CA ARG A 54 9.24 0.12 12.40
C ARG A 54 10.76 0.27 12.46
N ILE A 55 11.27 1.50 12.53
CA ILE A 55 12.69 1.81 12.72
C ILE A 55 13.18 1.21 14.05
N ASN A 56 12.43 1.40 15.15
CA ASN A 56 12.78 0.79 16.43
C ASN A 56 12.84 -0.75 16.36
N ALA A 57 11.91 -1.37 15.62
CA ALA A 57 11.95 -2.82 15.40
C ALA A 57 13.21 -3.25 14.63
N LEU A 58 13.63 -2.49 13.61
CA LEU A 58 14.86 -2.76 12.86
C LEU A 58 16.11 -2.62 13.74
N ILE A 59 16.17 -1.58 14.59
CA ILE A 59 17.26 -1.37 15.55
C ILE A 59 17.34 -2.55 16.52
N LYS A 60 16.21 -2.96 17.10
CA LYS A 60 16.13 -4.14 18.00
C LYS A 60 16.54 -5.43 17.31
N ALA A 61 16.16 -5.58 16.04
CA ALA A 61 16.56 -6.68 15.19
C ALA A 61 18.01 -6.57 14.71
N LYS A 62 18.77 -5.52 15.07
CA LYS A 62 20.16 -5.29 14.61
C LYS A 62 20.30 -5.34 13.09
N GLY A 63 19.30 -4.81 12.37
CA GLY A 63 19.27 -4.81 10.91
C GLY A 63 18.75 -6.10 10.26
N TRP A 64 18.42 -7.14 11.04
CA TRP A 64 17.77 -8.34 10.53
C TRP A 64 16.28 -8.11 10.22
N ASN A 65 15.65 -9.11 9.60
CA ASN A 65 14.25 -9.06 9.19
C ASN A 65 13.32 -8.71 10.36
N THR A 66 12.32 -7.89 10.04
CA THR A 66 11.26 -7.53 10.97
C THR A 66 9.91 -7.98 10.39
N LYS A 67 8.84 -7.93 11.20
CA LYS A 67 7.47 -8.18 10.73
C LYS A 67 6.91 -7.09 9.79
N TYR A 68 7.73 -6.13 9.39
CA TYR A 68 7.40 -4.90 8.67
C TYR A 68 8.26 -4.73 7.41
#